data_AF-A0A6B3I9M8-F1
#
_entry.id   AF-A0A6B3I9M8-F1
#
_cell.length_a   1.000
_cell.length_b   1.000
_cell.length_c   1.000
_cell.angle_alpha   90.00
_cell.angle_beta   90.00
_cell.angle_gamma   90.00
#
_symmetry.space_group_name_H-M   'P 1'
#
loop_
_entity.id
_entity.type
_entity.pdbx_description
1 polymer ?
#
loop_
_entity_poly.entity_id
_entity_poly.type
_entity_poly.pdbx_seq_one_letter_code
_entity_poly.pdbx_strand_id
1 'polypeptide(L)'
;SDSQRPGDEFLAGFGKTARDGLHLRAAAVSETCDVVISNVLVIDAVQGVRKVSIGIRRGRIHAIGRAGNPDTLDSVDIVVGTGTTIVSGEGLIATAGAVDTHV
;
A
#
# COMPACT_ATOMS: atom_id res chain seq x y z
N SER A 1 4.90 14.21 4.57
CA SER A 1 4.35 14.26 3.19
C SER A 1 3.34 13.12 3.01
N ASP A 2 2.36 13.28 2.12
CA ASP A 2 1.35 12.26 1.79
C ASP A 2 1.58 11.80 0.34
N SER A 3 1.51 10.49 0.10
CA SER A 3 1.73 9.89 -1.23
C SER A 3 0.45 9.76 -2.04
N GLN A 4 -0.72 9.92 -1.42
CA GLN A 4 -2.00 9.89 -2.13
C GLN A 4 -2.35 11.27 -2.72
N ARG A 5 -3.14 11.25 -3.80
CA ARG A 5 -3.84 12.45 -4.28
C ARG A 5 -5.19 12.55 -3.56
N PRO A 6 -5.57 13.73 -3.03
CA PRO A 6 -6.87 13.91 -2.40
C PRO A 6 -8.03 13.52 -3.34
N GLY A 7 -8.91 12.64 -2.88
CA GLY A 7 -10.06 12.12 -3.65
C GLY A 7 -9.82 10.79 -4.35
N ASP A 8 -8.55 10.36 -4.48
CA ASP A 8 -8.16 9.10 -5.12
C ASP A 8 -7.61 8.08 -4.09
N GLU A 9 -8.00 8.19 -2.82
CA GLU A 9 -7.46 7.32 -1.79
C GLU A 9 -7.80 5.84 -2.06
N PHE A 10 -6.83 4.96 -1.82
CA PHE A 10 -7.04 3.52 -1.91
C PHE A 10 -7.81 3.02 -0.69
N LEU A 11 -9.11 2.78 -0.83
CA LEU A 11 -10.01 2.42 0.28
C LEU A 11 -10.65 1.07 0.00
N ALA A 12 -10.49 0.14 0.94
CA ALA A 12 -11.19 -1.13 0.93
C ALA A 12 -12.57 -1.02 1.60
N GLY A 13 -13.52 -1.83 1.11
CA GLY A 13 -14.88 -1.90 1.66
C GLY A 13 -15.97 -1.88 0.59
N PHE A 14 -17.20 -2.13 1.01
CA PHE A 14 -18.35 -2.14 0.11
C PHE A 14 -18.56 -0.76 -0.54
N GLY A 15 -18.59 -0.74 -1.88
CA GLY A 15 -18.76 0.50 -2.64
C GLY A 15 -17.55 1.45 -2.62
N LYS A 16 -16.39 1.00 -2.13
CA LYS A 16 -15.16 1.81 -2.08
C LYS A 16 -14.32 1.65 -3.36
N THR A 17 -13.12 2.22 -3.34
CA THR A 17 -12.27 2.37 -4.53
C THR A 17 -11.45 1.12 -4.85
N ALA A 18 -11.11 0.30 -3.86
CA ALA A 18 -10.42 -0.99 -4.05
C ALA A 18 -11.36 -2.06 -4.62
N ARG A 19 -11.72 -1.90 -5.90
CA ARG A 19 -12.51 -2.86 -6.69
C ARG A 19 -11.86 -3.09 -8.03
N ASP A 20 -12.16 -4.25 -8.62
CA ASP A 20 -11.70 -4.62 -9.94
C ASP A 20 -12.05 -3.55 -10.98
N GLY A 21 -11.09 -3.22 -11.84
CA GLY A 21 -11.20 -2.17 -12.85
C GLY A 21 -11.18 -0.74 -12.31
N LEU A 22 -11.28 -0.53 -10.99
CA LEU A 22 -11.00 0.76 -10.33
C LEU A 22 -9.54 0.75 -9.84
N HIS A 23 -9.30 0.76 -8.53
CA HIS A 23 -7.95 0.75 -7.98
C HIS A 23 -7.33 -0.65 -7.90
N LEU A 24 -8.06 -1.71 -8.26
CA LEU A 24 -7.49 -3.04 -8.46
C LEU A 24 -7.29 -3.32 -9.95
N ARG A 25 -6.08 -3.70 -10.30
CA ARG A 25 -5.72 -4.12 -11.66
C ARG A 25 -6.11 -5.57 -11.90
N ALA A 26 -6.76 -5.85 -13.02
CA ALA A 26 -6.97 -7.20 -13.51
C ALA A 26 -5.66 -7.72 -14.15
N ALA A 27 -4.75 -8.24 -13.34
CA ALA A 27 -3.42 -8.70 -13.77
C ALA A 27 -3.04 -10.04 -13.11
N ALA A 28 -2.01 -10.70 -13.65
CA ALA A 28 -1.48 -11.89 -13.03
C ALA A 28 -0.85 -11.55 -11.67
N VAL A 29 -0.90 -12.48 -10.71
CA VAL A 29 -0.31 -12.29 -9.37
C VAL A 29 1.19 -11.96 -9.41
N SER A 30 1.89 -12.35 -10.48
CA SER A 30 3.29 -12.00 -10.72
C SER A 30 3.52 -10.53 -11.10
N GLU A 31 2.46 -9.76 -11.33
CA GLU A 31 2.53 -8.35 -11.74
C GLU A 31 2.05 -7.41 -10.62
N THR A 32 1.61 -7.96 -9.49
CA THR A 32 1.03 -7.20 -8.37
C THR A 32 1.76 -7.51 -7.07
N CYS A 33 1.50 -6.72 -6.02
CA CYS A 33 1.94 -7.08 -4.68
C CYS A 33 1.07 -8.21 -4.08
N ASP A 34 1.62 -8.93 -3.11
CA ASP A 34 0.91 -10.02 -2.41
C ASP A 34 0.04 -9.45 -1.29
N VAL A 35 0.57 -8.48 -0.55
CA VAL A 35 -0.13 -7.74 0.51
C VAL A 35 0.10 -6.24 0.32
N VAL A 36 -0.94 -5.44 0.53
CA VAL A 36 -0.81 -3.98 0.65
C VAL A 36 -1.35 -3.51 2.00
N ILE A 37 -0.57 -2.69 2.70
CA ILE A 37 -1.05 -1.91 3.85
C ILE A 37 -1.36 -0.51 3.32
N SER A 38 -2.65 -0.14 3.23
CA SER A 38 -3.06 1.12 2.62
C SER A 38 -3.03 2.29 3.60
N ASN A 39 -2.64 3.48 3.12
CA ASN A 39 -2.85 4.77 3.78
C ASN A 39 -2.36 4.87 5.24
N VAL A 40 -1.30 4.15 5.59
CA VAL A 40 -0.72 4.13 6.93
C VAL A 40 0.22 5.30 7.15
N LEU A 41 0.28 5.81 8.38
CA LEU A 41 1.30 6.75 8.79
C LEU A 41 2.59 5.99 9.15
N VAL A 42 3.58 6.04 8.26
CA VAL A 42 4.91 5.49 8.55
C VAL A 42 5.68 6.48 9.42
N ILE A 43 6.30 5.94 10.47
CA ILE A 43 7.34 6.61 11.26
C ILE A 43 8.59 5.72 11.19
N ASP A 44 9.60 6.19 10.46
CA ASP A 44 10.84 5.46 10.26
C ASP A 44 12.03 6.42 10.11
N ALA A 45 13.22 5.99 10.53
CA ALA A 45 14.41 6.83 10.52
C ALA A 45 14.89 7.18 9.10
N VAL A 46 14.68 6.28 8.13
CA VAL A 46 15.11 6.46 6.73
C VAL A 46 13.98 7.05 5.89
N GLN A 47 12.75 6.57 6.07
CA GLN A 47 11.59 7.04 5.32
C GLN A 47 11.03 8.37 5.83
N GLY A 48 11.33 8.74 7.08
CA GLY A 48 10.75 9.89 7.78
C GLY A 48 9.32 9.63 8.26
N VAL A 49 8.58 10.72 8.52
CA VAL A 49 7.16 10.67 8.92
C VAL A 49 6.26 10.99 7.73
N ARG A 50 5.60 9.97 7.17
CA ARG A 50 4.88 10.08 5.89
C ARG A 50 3.63 9.23 5.87
N LYS A 51 2.57 9.72 5.21
CA LYS A 51 1.39 8.92 4.88
C LYS A 51 1.61 8.24 3.53
N VAL A 52 1.58 6.92 3.53
CA VAL A 52 1.98 6.08 2.39
C VAL A 52 1.15 4.80 2.38
N SER A 53 1.25 4.02 1.30
CA SER A 53 0.93 2.60 1.32
C SER A 53 2.24 1.79 1.29
N ILE A 54 2.20 0.57 1.82
CA ILE A 54 3.35 -0.35 1.85
C ILE A 54 2.97 -1.60 1.06
N GLY A 55 3.70 -1.89 -0.01
CA GLY A 55 3.53 -3.10 -0.81
C GLY A 55 4.51 -4.18 -0.37
N ILE A 56 3.99 -5.37 -0.09
CA ILE A 56 4.77 -6.55 0.29
C ILE A 56 4.69 -7.58 -0.83
N ARG A 57 5.83 -8.13 -1.22
CA ARG A 57 5.93 -9.19 -2.22
C ARG A 57 6.97 -10.21 -1.79
N ARG A 58 6.62 -11.50 -1.82
CA ARG A 58 7.45 -12.63 -1.40
C ARG A 58 8.06 -12.43 -0.01
N GLY A 59 7.24 -11.97 0.93
CA GLY A 59 7.63 -11.73 2.32
C GLY A 59 8.58 -10.56 2.55
N ARG A 60 8.78 -9.67 1.56
CA ARG A 60 9.62 -8.48 1.69
C ARG A 60 8.87 -7.21 1.28
N ILE A 61 9.24 -6.08 1.86
CA ILE A 61 8.77 -4.77 1.40
C ILE A 61 9.32 -4.56 -0.02
N HIS A 62 8.43 -4.43 -1.00
CA HIS A 62 8.78 -4.25 -2.41
C HIS A 62 8.79 -2.76 -2.80
N ALA A 63 7.84 -1.99 -2.28
CA ALA A 63 7.72 -0.56 -2.53
C ALA A 63 6.94 0.14 -1.40
N ILE A 64 7.21 1.45 -1.24
CA ILE A 64 6.51 2.34 -0.31
C ILE A 64 6.12 3.58 -1.10
N GLY A 65 4.83 3.91 -1.15
CA GLY A 65 4.34 5.01 -1.97
C GLY A 65 2.85 4.94 -2.23
N ARG A 66 2.44 5.32 -3.45
CA ARG A 66 1.03 5.29 -3.88
C ARG A 66 0.64 3.89 -4.35
N ALA A 67 -0.38 3.32 -3.73
CA ALA A 67 -0.96 2.04 -4.15
C ALA A 67 -2.19 2.24 -5.04
N GLY A 68 -2.34 1.38 -6.04
CA GLY A 68 -3.53 1.37 -6.89
C GLY A 68 -3.35 0.62 -8.20
N ASN A 69 -4.14 1.01 -9.19
CA ASN A 69 -4.14 0.47 -10.53
C ASN A 69 -3.55 1.49 -11.51
N PRO A 70 -2.41 1.21 -12.17
CA PRO A 70 -1.81 2.12 -13.14
C PRO A 70 -2.68 2.34 -14.39
N ASP A 71 -3.66 1.47 -14.66
CA ASP A 71 -4.56 1.63 -15.79
C ASP A 71 -5.59 2.78 -15.56
N THR A 72 -5.78 3.20 -14.31
CA THR A 72 -6.77 4.23 -13.93
C THR A 72 -6.20 5.39 -13.12
N LEU A 73 -5.02 5.22 -12.52
CA LEU A 73 -4.35 6.22 -11.71
C LEU A 73 -2.93 6.50 -12.20
N ASP A 74 -2.53 7.77 -12.19
CA ASP A 74 -1.14 8.15 -12.43
C ASP A 74 -0.25 7.86 -11.22
N SER A 75 1.06 7.71 -11.49
CA SER A 75 2.11 7.69 -10.45
C SER A 75 1.88 6.61 -9.38
N VAL A 76 1.45 5.42 -9.80
CA VAL A 76 1.30 4.25 -8.94
C VAL A 76 2.67 3.59 -8.72
N ASP A 77 3.12 3.55 -7.46
CA ASP A 77 4.37 2.87 -7.06
C ASP A 77 4.13 1.40 -6.71
N ILE A 78 2.93 1.08 -6.21
CA ILE A 78 2.54 -0.25 -5.75
C ILE A 78 1.30 -0.69 -6.54
N VAL A 79 1.50 -1.59 -7.50
CA VAL A 79 0.38 -2.17 -8.26
C VAL A 79 -0.37 -3.17 -7.38
N VAL A 80 -1.67 -2.93 -7.21
CA VAL A 80 -2.57 -3.79 -6.43
C VAL A 80 -3.50 -4.53 -7.38
N GLY A 81 -3.58 -5.86 -7.22
CA GLY A 81 -4.44 -6.71 -8.03
C GLY A 81 -5.61 -7.29 -7.25
N THR A 82 -6.49 -7.96 -7.97
CA THR A 82 -7.60 -8.72 -7.36
C THR A 82 -7.15 -9.87 -6.46
N GLY A 83 -5.92 -10.38 -6.65
CA GLY A 83 -5.29 -11.38 -5.78
C GLY A 83 -4.51 -10.80 -4.58
N THR A 84 -4.39 -9.48 -4.45
CA THR A 84 -3.66 -8.85 -3.36
C THR A 84 -4.49 -8.86 -2.07
N THR A 85 -3.89 -9.26 -0.95
CA THR A 85 -4.50 -9.09 0.38
C THR A 85 -4.38 -7.64 0.83
N ILE A 86 -5.48 -7.05 1.30
CA ILE A 86 -5.50 -5.64 1.72
C ILE A 86 -5.62 -5.54 3.24
N VAL A 87 -4.76 -4.74 3.84
CA VAL A 87 -4.81 -4.34 5.26
C VAL A 87 -5.02 -2.84 5.32
N SER A 88 -6.17 -2.42 5.85
CA SER A 88 -6.50 -1.00 6.05
C SER A 88 -5.62 -0.40 7.16
N GLY A 89 -4.76 0.54 6.77
CA GLY A 89 -3.87 1.27 7.68
C GLY A 89 -4.34 2.67 8.02
N GLU A 90 -5.53 3.08 7.55
CA GLU A 90 -6.08 4.41 7.82
C GLU A 90 -6.20 4.65 9.34
N GLY A 91 -5.59 5.72 9.84
CA GLY A 91 -5.60 6.06 11.27
C GLY A 91 -4.63 5.24 12.14
N LEU A 92 -3.83 4.35 11.53
CA LEU A 92 -2.81 3.57 12.21
C LEU A 92 -1.40 4.09 11.91
N ILE A 93 -0.45 3.68 12.76
CA ILE A 93 0.98 3.96 12.61
C ILE A 93 1.71 2.66 12.28
N ALA A 94 2.63 2.71 11.32
CA ALA A 94 3.56 1.63 11.01
C ALA A 94 5.00 2.05 11.35
N THR A 95 5.72 1.15 12.01
CA THR A 95 7.16 1.26 12.29
C THR A 95 7.86 -0.02 11.86
N ALA A 96 9.19 0.02 11.73
CA ALA A 96 9.97 -1.21 11.67
C ALA A 96 9.79 -2.04 12.96
N GLY A 97 9.99 -3.36 12.85
CA GLY A 97 10.05 -4.23 14.02
C GLY A 97 11.25 -3.90 14.89
N ALA A 98 11.10 -4.02 16.21
CA ALA A 98 12.19 -3.79 17.15
C ALA A 98 13.28 -4.87 17.02
N VAL A 99 14.54 -4.46 17.18
CA VAL A 99 15.68 -5.37 17.28
C VAL A 99 16.21 -5.26 18.69
N ASP A 100 16.12 -6.35 19.45
CA ASP A 100 16.73 -6.47 20.77
C ASP A 100 18.03 -7.28 20.65
N THR A 101 19.15 -6.63 20.93
CA THR A 101 20.48 -7.25 20.85
C THR A 101 20.95 -7.84 22.18
N HIS A 102 20.16 -7.69 23.25
CA HIS A 102 20.56 -8.08 24.59
C HIS A 102 19.38 -8.67 25.36
N VAL A 103 19.05 -9.92 25.02
CA VAL A 103 18.09 -10.77 25.76
C VAL A 103 18.73 -11.32 27.03
#